data_AF-A0A7G8VCL2-F1
#
_entry.id   AF-A0A7G8VCL2-F1
#
_cell.length_a   1.000
_cell.length_b   1.000
_cell.length_c   1.000
_cell.angle_alpha   90.00
_cell.angle_beta   90.00
_cell.angle_gamma   90.00
#
_symmetry.space_group_name_H-M   'P 1'
#
loop_
_entity.id
_entity.type
_entity.pdbx_description
1 polymer ?
#
loop_
_entity_poly.entity_id
_entity_poly.type
_entity_poly.pdbx_seq_one_letter_code
_entity_poly.pdbx_strand_id
1 'polypeptide(L)' 'MGKTEVLATAIDMARAGLGFTPTDALACIADLIDQEDAESASYDSNVERLLRLGACIWTLRRGMFAPAAAEIAAEKPSR' A
#
# COMPACT_ATOMS: atom_id res chain seq x y z
N MET A 1 -16.03 -11.74 -11.16
CA MET A 1 -14.71 -11.30 -11.65
C MET A 1 -13.64 -12.21 -11.08
N GLY A 2 -12.83 -12.84 -11.93
CA GLY A 2 -11.73 -13.71 -11.49
C GLY A 2 -10.49 -12.91 -11.05
N LYS A 3 -9.55 -13.55 -10.34
CA LYS A 3 -8.31 -12.89 -9.88
C LYS A 3 -7.51 -12.26 -11.03
N THR A 4 -7.42 -12.95 -12.17
CA THR A 4 -6.71 -12.45 -13.36
C THR A 4 -7.37 -11.21 -13.95
N GLU A 5 -8.70 -11.21 -14.02
CA GLU A 5 -9.48 -10.06 -14.50
C GLU A 5 -9.29 -8.85 -13.59
N VAL A 6 -9.33 -9.05 -12.27
CA VAL A 6 -9.08 -7.98 -11.28
C VAL A 6 -7.70 -7.33 -11.50
N LEU A 7 -6.65 -8.14 -11.69
CA LEU A 7 -5.30 -7.63 -11.89
C LEU A 7 -5.16 -6.91 -13.23
N ALA A 8 -5.74 -7.45 -14.31
CA ALA A 8 -5.73 -6.81 -15.61
C ALA A 8 -6.43 -5.43 -15.54
N THR A 9 -7.61 -5.37 -14.92
CA THR A 9 -8.34 -4.12 -14.72
C THR A 9 -7.55 -3.10 -13.91
N ALA A 10 -6.89 -3.51 -12.82
CA ALA A 10 -6.06 -2.60 -12.02
C ALA A 10 -4.89 -2.00 -12.83
N ILE A 11 -4.23 -2.81 -13.67
CA ILE A 11 -3.15 -2.35 -14.56
C ILE A 11 -3.70 -1.36 -15.59
N ASP A 12 -4.84 -1.65 -16.19
CA ASP A 12 -5.45 -0.79 -17.20
C ASP A 12 -5.90 0.55 -16.60
N MET A 13 -6.48 0.54 -15.39
CA MET A 13 -6.80 1.76 -14.65
C MET A 13 -5.56 2.60 -14.36
N ALA A 14 -4.47 1.97 -13.91
CA ALA A 14 -3.21 2.67 -13.64
C ALA A 14 -2.64 3.31 -14.91
N ARG A 15 -2.66 2.60 -16.05
CA ARG A 15 -2.21 3.12 -17.35
C ARG A 15 -3.06 4.29 -17.84
N ALA A 16 -4.36 4.26 -17.56
CA ALA A 16 -5.28 5.32 -17.91
C ALA A 16 -5.21 6.54 -16.95
N GLY A 17 -4.38 6.49 -15.90
CA GLY A 17 -4.30 7.55 -14.89
C GLY A 17 -5.55 7.64 -14.00
N LEU A 18 -6.32 6.56 -13.90
CA LEU A 18 -7.55 6.46 -13.11
C LEU A 18 -7.31 5.92 -11.69
N GLY A 19 -6.05 5.68 -11.34
CA GLY A 19 -5.66 5.27 -9.99
C GLY A 19 -5.69 6.44 -9.00
N PHE A 20 -5.85 6.12 -7.72
CA PHE A 20 -5.71 7.10 -6.65
C PHE A 20 -4.29 7.67 -6.57
N THR A 21 -4.18 8.92 -6.11
CA THR A 21 -2.89 9.41 -5.59
C THR A 21 -2.52 8.64 -4.32
N PRO A 22 -1.23 8.60 -3.91
CA PRO A 22 -0.85 7.91 -2.67
C PRO A 22 -1.59 8.43 -1.43
N THR A 23 -1.95 9.72 -1.40
CA THR A 23 -2.72 10.30 -0.29
C THR A 23 -4.16 9.83 -0.33
N ASP A 24 -4.82 9.87 -1.50
CA ASP A 24 -6.21 9.44 -1.65
C ASP A 24 -6.36 7.93 -1.39
N ALA A 25 -5.35 7.13 -1.78
CA ALA A 25 -5.33 5.70 -1.50
C ALA A 25 -5.26 5.41 0.01
N LEU A 26 -4.52 6.22 0.79
CA LEU A 26 -4.47 6.09 2.24
C LEU A 26 -5.79 6.50 2.90
N ALA A 27 -6.44 7.57 2.40
CA ALA A 27 -7.77 7.96 2.86
C ALA A 27 -8.79 6.85 2.59
N CYS A 28 -8.80 6.29 1.38
CA CYS A 28 -9.66 5.17 1.01
C CYS A 28 -9.42 3.94 1.90
N ILE A 29 -8.18 3.63 2.28
CA ILE A 29 -7.88 2.54 3.21
C ILE A 29 -8.48 2.82 4.60
N ALA A 30 -8.42 4.06 5.10
CA ALA A 30 -9.05 4.42 6.36
C ALA A 30 -10.58 4.23 6.28
N ASP A 31 -11.21 4.71 5.19
CA ASP A 31 -12.65 4.52 4.97
C ASP A 31 -13.04 3.04 4.91
N LEU A 32 -12.18 2.18 4.36
CA LEU A 32 -12.41 0.73 4.31
C LEU A 32 -12.30 0.09 5.70
N ILE A 33 -11.35 0.53 6.54
CA ILE A 33 -11.23 0.05 7.92
C ILE A 33 -12.45 0.44 8.74
N ASP A 34 -12.96 1.66 8.58
CA ASP A 34 -14.17 2.14 9.27
C ASP A 34 -15.43 1.37 8.85
N GLN A 35 -15.43 0.73 7.68
CA GLN A 35 -16.52 -0.10 7.18
C GLN A 35 -16.41 -1.58 7.59
N GLU A 36 -15.28 -2.01 8.17
CA GLU A 36 -15.14 -3.39 8.64
C GLU A 36 -16.05 -3.67 9.84
N ASP A 37 -16.67 -4.84 9.84
CA ASP A 37 -17.52 -5.28 10.94
C ASP A 37 -16.67 -5.70 12.14
N ALA A 38 -16.68 -4.88 13.19
CA ALA A 38 -15.92 -5.10 14.43
C ALA A 38 -16.30 -6.39 15.17
N GLU A 39 -17.50 -6.93 14.93
CA GLU A 39 -17.96 -8.18 15.55
C GLU A 39 -17.56 -9.42 14.72
N SER A 40 -17.02 -9.22 13.52
CA SER A 40 -16.56 -10.31 12.67
C SER A 40 -15.30 -10.96 13.25
N ALA A 41 -15.26 -12.29 13.29
CA ALA A 41 -14.06 -13.04 13.65
C ALA A 41 -12.86 -12.79 12.70
N SER A 42 -13.10 -12.21 11.52
CA SER A 42 -12.06 -11.83 10.56
C SER A 42 -11.63 -10.36 10.65
N TYR A 43 -12.22 -9.55 11.54
CA TYR A 43 -11.97 -8.11 11.65
C TYR A 43 -10.47 -7.79 11.74
N ASP A 44 -9.78 -8.35 12.73
CA ASP A 44 -8.35 -8.10 12.94
C ASP A 44 -7.51 -8.46 11.70
N SER A 45 -7.82 -9.58 11.03
CA SER A 45 -7.08 -10.02 9.84
C SER A 45 -7.32 -9.10 8.65
N ASN A 46 -8.56 -8.61 8.48
CA ASN A 46 -8.90 -7.68 7.40
C ASN A 46 -8.26 -6.31 7.64
N VAL A 47 -8.37 -5.77 8.85
CA VAL A 47 -7.73 -4.52 9.25
C VAL A 47 -6.22 -4.61 9.09
N GLU A 48 -5.58 -5.70 9.53
CA GLU A 48 -4.14 -5.90 9.36
C GLU A 48 -3.73 -5.89 7.87
N ARG A 49 -4.49 -6.56 6.99
CA ARG A 49 -4.23 -6.55 5.54
C ARG A 49 -4.33 -5.14 4.96
N LEU A 50 -5.36 -4.37 5.34
CA LEU A 50 -5.54 -2.98 4.92
C LEU A 50 -4.39 -2.09 5.41
N LEU A 51 -3.98 -2.22 6.67
CA LEU A 51 -2.83 -1.50 7.22
C LEU A 51 -1.52 -1.82 6.48
N ARG A 52 -1.29 -3.09 6.12
CA ARG A 52 -0.11 -3.50 5.32
C ARG A 52 -0.11 -2.88 3.93
N LEU A 53 -1.28 -2.77 3.29
CA LEU A 53 -1.42 -2.06 2.00
C LEU A 53 -1.08 -0.57 2.15
N GLY A 54 -1.57 0.08 3.21
CA GLY A 54 -1.27 1.48 3.50
C GLY A 54 0.23 1.72 3.72
N ALA A 55 0.88 0.85 4.50
CA ALA A 55 2.32 0.89 4.71
C ALA A 55 3.13 0.71 3.40
N CYS A 56 2.68 -0.17 2.51
CA CYS A 56 3.27 -0.36 1.19
C CYS A 56 3.17 0.93 0.35
N ILE A 57 1.97 1.51 0.22
CA ILE A 57 1.75 2.76 -0.52
C ILE A 57 2.64 3.89 0.00
N TRP A 58 2.71 4.07 1.33
CA TRP A 58 3.54 5.09 1.95
C TRP A 58 5.04 4.86 1.70
N THR A 59 5.48 3.60 1.70
CA THR A 59 6.88 3.25 1.43
C THR A 59 7.23 3.46 -0.04
N LEU A 60 6.35 3.11 -0.98
CA LEU A 60 6.54 3.39 -2.41
C LEU A 60 6.62 4.89 -2.67
N ARG A 61 5.75 5.70 -2.04
CA ARG A 61 5.85 7.16 -2.09
C ARG A 61 7.22 7.63 -1.61
N ARG A 62 7.71 7.14 -0.47
CA ARG A 62 9.05 7.51 0.05
C ARG A 62 10.18 7.07 -0.89
N GLY A 63 10.13 5.85 -1.43
CA GLY A 63 11.14 5.34 -2.36
C GLY A 63 11.19 6.08 -3.70
N MET A 64 10.05 6.59 -4.18
CA MET A 64 9.98 7.41 -5.39
C MET A 64 10.56 8.82 -5.19
N PHE A 65 10.57 9.35 -3.96
CA PHE A 65 11.09 10.69 -3.63
C PHE A 65 12.41 10.69 -2.84
N ALA A 66 12.92 9.52 -2.43
CA ALA A 66 14.20 9.36 -1.75
C ALA A 66 14.91 8.08 -2.25
N PRO A 67 15.66 8.17 -3.37
CA PRO A 67 16.63 7.13 -3.68
C PRO A 67 17.79 7.28 -2.67
N ALA A 68 18.23 6.16 -2.11
CA ALA A 68 19.44 6.03 -1.27
C ALA A 68 19.41 6.69 0.13
N ALA A 69 18.69 6.08 1.09
CA ALA A 69 19.18 6.02 2.47
C ALA A 69 19.73 4.62 2.83
N ALA A 70 19.54 3.62 1.96
CA ALA A 70 19.96 2.24 2.21
C ALA A 70 21.46 1.98 1.91
N GLU A 71 22.12 2.82 1.10
CA GLU A 71 23.55 2.62 0.80
C GLU A 71 24.49 3.14 1.89
N ILE A 72 24.07 4.10 2.73
CA ILE A 72 24.96 4.76 3.71
C ILE A 72 25.06 4.03 5.05
N ALA A 73 24.23 3.01 5.28
CA ALA A 73 24.26 2.20 6.51
C ALA A 73 25.20 0.98 6.41
N ALA A 74 25.73 0.67 5.22
CA ALA A 74 26.54 -0.53 4.98
C ALA A 74 28.04 -0.33 5.19
N GLU A 75 28.55 0.89 5.31
CA GLU A 75 29.99 1.14 5.51
C GLU A 75 30.26 1.69 6.91
N LYS A 76 30.19 0.80 7.91
CA LYS A 76 30.82 1.04 9.21
C LYS A 76 32.31 0.70 9.04
N PRO A 77 33.25 1.63 9.24
CA PRO A 77 34.67 1.36 9.03
C PRO A 77 35.15 0.37 10.09
N SER A 78 35.60 -0.80 9.64
CA SER A 78 36.22 -1.79 10.49
C SER A 78 37.73 -1.56 10.49
N ARG A 79 38.20 -1.01 11.62
CA ARG A 79 39.56 -1.02 12.20
C ARG A 79 40.77 -0.75 11.29
#